data_AF-A0A6P0NX40-F1
#
_entry.id   AF-A0A6P0NX40-F1
#
_cell.length_a   1.000
_cell.length_b   1.000
_cell.length_c   1.000
_cell.angle_alpha   90.00
_cell.angle_beta   90.00
_cell.angle_gamma   90.00
#
_symmetry.space_group_name_H-M   'P 1'
#
loop_
_entity.id
_entity.type
_entity.pdbx_description
1 polymer ?
#
loop_
_entity_poly.entity_id
_entity_poly.type
_entity_poly.pdbx_seq_one_letter_code
_entity_poly.pdbx_strand_id
1 'polypeptide(L)'
;ALALAGSESQVISLWQVDDFVTKELMVKYYQRVLDNEGRSEALRQTQLEILGTEEYQHPYYWASFIPSGEWREIGSQKSVGANGIRPYRSQK
;
A
#
# COMPACT_ATOMS: atom_id res chain seq x y z
N ALA A 1 -18.72 -1.36 -6.08
CA ALA A 1 -18.44 -0.83 -7.42
C ALA A 1 -17.03 -1.18 -7.90
N LEU A 2 -15.96 -0.64 -7.30
CA LEU A 2 -14.57 -0.88 -7.73
C LEU A 2 -14.09 -2.34 -7.59
N ALA A 3 -14.38 -2.99 -6.46
CA ALA A 3 -14.12 -4.43 -6.30
C ALA A 3 -14.88 -5.29 -7.33
N LEU A 4 -16.15 -4.97 -7.59
CA LEU A 4 -16.99 -5.68 -8.57
C LEU A 4 -16.55 -5.42 -10.02
N ALA A 5 -15.91 -4.29 -10.28
CA ALA A 5 -15.30 -3.94 -11.56
C ALA A 5 -13.96 -4.65 -11.80
N GLY A 6 -13.52 -5.53 -10.89
CA GLY A 6 -12.32 -6.34 -11.06
C GLY A 6 -11.01 -5.66 -10.67
N SER A 7 -11.07 -4.60 -9.85
CA SER A 7 -9.85 -4.00 -9.31
C SER A 7 -9.07 -4.99 -8.44
N GLU A 8 -7.79 -5.25 -8.78
CA GLU A 8 -6.93 -6.16 -8.01
C GLU A 8 -6.62 -5.64 -6.61
N SER A 9 -6.46 -4.31 -6.47
CA SER A 9 -6.17 -3.65 -5.21
C SER A 9 -6.71 -2.23 -5.21
N GLN A 10 -7.21 -1.80 -4.06
CA GLN A 10 -7.79 -0.48 -3.80
C GLN A 10 -7.10 0.15 -2.58
N VAL A 11 -6.93 1.47 -2.62
CA VAL A 11 -6.54 2.27 -1.46
C VAL A 11 -7.69 3.21 -1.15
N ILE A 12 -8.17 3.19 0.09
CA ILE A 12 -9.42 3.85 0.49
C ILE A 12 -9.13 4.71 1.72
N SER A 13 -9.68 5.93 1.76
CA SER A 13 -9.64 6.76 2.97
C SER A 13 -10.81 6.44 3.91
N LEU A 14 -10.54 6.43 5.21
CA LEU A 14 -11.50 6.21 6.29
C LEU A 14 -12.26 7.49 6.66
N TRP A 15 -11.62 8.65 6.50
CA TRP A 15 -12.19 9.98 6.74
C TRP A 15 -11.74 10.94 5.63
N GLN A 16 -12.32 12.15 5.63
CA GLN A 16 -11.87 13.24 4.77
C GLN A 16 -10.52 13.75 5.28
N VAL A 17 -9.55 13.87 4.38
CA VAL A 17 -8.17 14.28 4.68
C VAL A 17 -7.89 15.58 3.95
N ASP A 18 -6.93 16.35 4.45
CA ASP A 18 -6.39 17.51 3.75
C ASP A 18 -5.79 17.11 2.37
N ASP A 19 -6.03 17.94 1.36
CA ASP A 19 -5.62 17.66 -0.03
C ASP A 19 -4.10 17.65 -0.21
N PHE A 20 -3.35 18.48 0.53
CA PHE A 20 -1.89 18.52 0.45
C PHE A 20 -1.29 17.22 1.00
N VAL A 21 -1.74 16.79 2.18
CA VAL A 21 -1.28 15.55 2.80
C VAL A 21 -1.69 14.34 1.95
N THR A 22 -2.90 14.35 1.40
CA THR A 22 -3.38 13.30 0.49
C THR A 22 -2.48 13.18 -0.74
N LYS A 23 -2.13 14.32 -1.36
CA LYS A 23 -1.23 14.34 -2.52
C LYS A 23 0.15 13.80 -2.16
N GLU A 24 0.72 14.25 -1.05
CA GLU A 24 2.05 13.81 -0.61
C GLU A 24 2.08 12.30 -0.38
N LEU A 25 1.08 11.77 0.33
CA LEU A 25 0.92 10.35 0.58
C LEU A 25 0.81 9.56 -0.72
N MET A 26 -0.08 9.98 -1.64
CA MET A 26 -0.29 9.24 -2.89
C MET A 26 0.95 9.25 -3.79
N VAL A 27 1.67 10.37 -3.89
CA VAL A 27 2.90 10.45 -4.68
C VAL A 27 3.96 9.48 -4.13
N LYS A 28 4.23 9.53 -2.83
CA LYS A 28 5.21 8.64 -2.18
C LYS A 28 4.79 7.17 -2.29
N TYR A 29 3.52 6.87 -2.07
CA TYR A 29 2.97 5.52 -2.15
C TYR A 29 3.16 4.92 -3.56
N TYR A 30 2.73 5.64 -4.61
CA TYR A 30 2.86 5.12 -5.97
C TYR A 30 4.30 5.04 -6.43
N GLN A 31 5.17 5.96 -5.99
CA GLN A 31 6.61 5.85 -6.27
C GLN A 31 7.17 4.53 -5.75
N ARG A 32 6.90 4.16 -4.50
CA ARG A 32 7.32 2.89 -3.90
C ARG A 32 6.76 1.66 -4.63
N VAL A 33 5.49 1.71 -5.02
CA VAL A 33 4.85 0.64 -5.80
C VAL A 33 5.53 0.47 -7.17
N LEU A 34 5.89 1.57 -7.83
CA LEU A 34 6.64 1.56 -9.10
C LEU A 34 8.08 1.07 -8.92
N ASP A 35 8.67 1.32 -7.75
CA ASP A 35 9.97 0.81 -7.31
C ASP A 35 9.90 -0.67 -6.84
N ASN A 36 8.81 -1.35 -7.17
CA ASN A 36 8.58 -2.78 -6.94
C ASN A 36 8.46 -3.18 -5.46
N GLU A 37 8.13 -2.24 -4.57
CA GLU A 37 7.66 -2.57 -3.22
C GLU A 37 6.27 -3.22 -3.28
N GLY A 38 5.98 -4.10 -2.31
CA GLY A 38 4.64 -4.66 -2.15
C GLY A 38 3.64 -3.58 -1.78
N ARG A 39 2.43 -3.59 -2.37
CA ARG A 39 1.40 -2.54 -2.14
C ARG A 39 1.12 -2.27 -0.66
N SER A 40 1.03 -3.30 0.18
CA SER A 40 0.84 -3.08 1.62
C SER A 40 2.08 -2.52 2.32
N GLU A 41 3.27 -2.94 1.89
CA GLU A 41 4.53 -2.45 2.45
C GLU A 41 4.79 -1.00 2.05
N ALA A 42 4.57 -0.67 0.78
CA ALA A 42 4.67 0.68 0.23
C ALA A 42 3.80 1.66 1.02
N LEU A 43 2.54 1.29 1.29
CA LEU A 43 1.64 2.14 2.08
C LEU A 43 2.14 2.32 3.51
N ARG A 44 2.59 1.24 4.17
CA ARG A 44 3.15 1.32 5.53
C ARG A 44 4.36 2.25 5.58
N GLN A 45 5.29 2.10 4.63
CA GLN A 45 6.50 2.93 4.58
C GLN A 45 6.16 4.40 4.34
N THR A 46 5.21 4.70 3.46
CA THR A 46 4.72 6.07 3.28
C THR A 46 4.10 6.64 4.56
N GLN A 47 3.29 5.86 5.29
CA GLN A 47 2.68 6.31 6.55
C GLN A 47 3.74 6.59 7.63
N LEU A 48 4.75 5.74 7.75
CA LEU A 48 5.88 5.94 8.67
C LEU A 48 6.71 7.17 8.31
N GLU A 49 6.91 7.41 7.02
CA GLU A 49 7.63 8.59 6.52
C GLU A 49 6.89 9.89 6.87
N ILE A 50 5.56 9.94 6.67
CA ILE A 50 4.74 11.10 7.03
C ILE A 50 4.68 11.29 8.55
N LEU A 51 4.56 10.21 9.32
CA LEU A 51 4.61 10.24 10.79
C LEU A 51 5.93 10.84 11.32
N GLY A 52 7.03 10.66 10.58
CA GLY A 52 8.34 11.22 10.92
C GLY A 52 8.44 12.74 10.76
N THR A 53 7.48 13.39 10.08
CA THR A 53 7.42 14.83 9.90
C THR A 53 6.74 15.49 11.09
N GLU A 54 7.38 16.50 11.71
CA GLU A 54 6.88 17.18 12.91
C GLU A 54 5.48 17.78 12.72
N GLU A 55 5.20 18.32 11.53
CA GLU A 55 3.91 18.90 11.15
C GLU A 55 2.76 17.88 11.08
N TYR A 56 3.07 16.60 10.82
CA TYR A 56 2.08 15.56 10.51
C TYR A 56 2.03 14.42 11.52
N GLN A 57 2.50 14.63 12.75
CA GLN A 57 2.50 13.59 13.80
C GLN A 57 1.10 13.09 14.17
N HIS A 58 0.08 13.95 14.07
CA HIS A 58 -1.28 13.57 14.44
C HIS A 58 -1.84 12.50 13.49
N PRO A 59 -2.45 11.40 13.99
CA PRO A 59 -2.93 10.28 13.17
C PRO A 59 -3.90 10.66 12.05
N TYR A 60 -4.58 11.80 12.17
CA TYR A 60 -5.41 12.39 11.12
C TYR A 60 -4.72 12.43 9.75
N TYR A 61 -3.41 12.68 9.72
CA TYR A 61 -2.65 12.88 8.49
C TYR A 61 -2.23 11.57 7.81
N TRP A 62 -1.82 10.55 8.56
CA TRP A 62 -1.23 9.33 8.00
C TRP A 62 -2.09 8.06 8.18
N ALA A 63 -2.94 7.99 9.21
CA ALA A 63 -3.71 6.78 9.51
C ALA A 63 -5.01 6.64 8.71
N SER A 64 -5.27 7.58 7.80
CA SER A 64 -6.52 7.70 7.06
C SER A 64 -6.69 6.69 5.94
N PHE A 65 -5.60 6.18 5.35
CA PHE A 65 -5.66 5.29 4.19
C PHE A 65 -5.46 3.82 4.56
N ILE A 66 -6.29 2.95 4.00
CA ILE A 66 -6.20 1.50 4.13
C ILE A 66 -6.07 0.81 2.76
N PRO A 67 -5.26 -0.25 2.64
CA PRO A 67 -5.19 -1.07 1.44
C PRO A 67 -6.23 -2.20 1.50
N SER A 68 -6.79 -2.57 0.35
CA SER A 68 -7.72 -3.70 0.22
C SER A 68 -7.50 -4.43 -1.11
N GLY A 69 -7.32 -5.74 -1.08
CA GLY A 69 -7.05 -6.58 -2.26
C GLY A 69 -5.64 -7.18 -2.25
N GLU A 70 -5.02 -7.30 -3.43
CA GLU A 70 -3.67 -7.83 -3.57
C GLU A 70 -2.64 -6.91 -2.88
N TRP A 71 -1.81 -7.51 -2.03
CA TRP A 71 -0.88 -6.79 -1.16
C TRP A 71 0.57 -6.85 -1.65
N ARG A 72 0.89 -7.76 -2.58
CA ARG A 72 2.23 -7.94 -3.16
C ARG A 72 2.53 -6.90 -4.23
N GLU A 73 3.77 -6.91 -4.71
CA GLU A 73 4.29 -6.08 -5.79
C GLU A 73 3.57 -6.32 -7.13
N ILE A 74 3.62 -5.34 -8.02
CA ILE A 74 3.01 -5.44 -9.35
C ILE A 74 3.74 -6.52 -10.15
N GLY A 75 3.05 -7.61 -10.50
CA GLY A 75 3.60 -8.73 -11.28
C GLY A 75 3.78 -10.05 -10.52
N SER A 76 3.68 -10.05 -9.18
CA SER A 76 3.81 -11.24 -8.32
C SER A 76 2.77 -12.35 -8.59
N GLN A 77 1.65 -12.00 -9.23
CA GLN A 77 0.56 -12.92 -9.58
C GLN A 77 0.92 -13.89 -10.73
N LYS A 78 1.86 -13.54 -11.61
CA LYS A 78 2.18 -14.35 -12.81
C LYS A 78 2.96 -15.64 -12.53
N SER A 79 3.49 -15.85 -11.33
CA SER A 79 4.34 -17.01 -11.01
C SER A 79 3.64 -18.14 -10.23
N VAL A 80 2.43 -17.92 -9.72
CA VAL A 80 1.77 -18.88 -8.81
C VAL A 80 0.99 -19.98 -9.56
N GLY A 81 0.79 -19.84 -10.88
CA GLY A 81 -0.02 -20.77 -11.69
C GLY A 81 0.72 -21.93 -12.37
N ALA A 82 2.04 -22.06 -12.23
CA ALA A 82 2.83 -23.03 -13.02
C ALA A 82 3.45 -24.20 -12.25
N ASN A 83 3.46 -24.20 -10.91
CA ASN A 83 3.81 -25.41 -10.15
C ASN A 83 3.44 -25.25 -8.67
N GLY A 84 2.49 -26.05 -8.21
CA GLY A 84 2.22 -26.23 -6.80
C GLY A 84 3.45 -26.81 -6.11
N ILE A 85 3.99 -26.06 -5.15
CA ILE A 85 4.65 -26.44 -3.88
C ILE A 85 5.40 -25.18 -3.42
N ARG A 86 4.88 -24.47 -2.41
CA ARG A 86 5.64 -23.42 -1.72
C ARG A 86 6.43 -24.09 -0.58
N PRO A 87 7.77 -23.98 -0.52
CA PRO A 87 8.48 -24.37 0.68
C PRO A 87 8.22 -23.32 1.78
N TYR A 88 7.88 -23.80 2.97
CA TYR A 88 7.81 -23.01 4.19
C TYR A 88 9.19 -22.40 4.46
N ARG A 89 9.30 -21.06 4.41
CA ARG A 89 10.53 -20.33 4.73
C ARG A 89 10.75 -20.39 6.25
N SER A 90 11.53 -21.37 6.70
CA SER A 90 12.12 -21.38 8.03
C SER A 90 13.06 -20.19 8.16
N GLN A 91 12.76 -19.27 9.06
CA GLN A 91 13.74 -18.29 9.53
C GLN A 91 14.77 -19.03 10.40
N LYS A 92 16.06 -18.72 10.19
CA LYS A 92 17.12 -18.94 11.17
C LYS A 92 17.43 -17.61 11.82
#